data_AF-A0A8S9GIT8-F1
#
_entry.id   AF-A0A8S9GIT8-F1
#
_cell.length_a   1.000
_cell.length_b   1.000
_cell.length_c   1.000
_cell.angle_alpha   90.00
_cell.angle_beta   90.00
_cell.angle_gamma   90.00
#
_symmetry.space_group_name_H-M   'P 1'
#
loop_
_entity.id
_entity.type
_entity.pdbx_description
1 polymer ?
#
loop_
_entity_poly.entity_id
_entity_poly.type
_entity_poly.pdbx_seq_one_letter_code
_entity_poly.pdbx_strand_id
1 'polypeptide(L)'
;MVGEISSKLSGGFLLNKFEVTHKPTKYGFVVDLEKRTCSCLEFQMLGLPCRHAIAAASFRNIEYALFASQYLVKDTWSETVKGIILPVQNPEDINIPADILKVDLYPPKMKRTKGRPGIKRKLGASDYAEGPRKKKKLNKCSRCFKEGHKKTTCKPVP
;
A
#
# COMPACT_ATOMS: atom_id res chain seq x y z
N MET A 1 -3.34 -14.12 -25.30
CA MET A 1 -2.44 -15.05 -24.59
C MET A 1 -3.23 -16.31 -24.26
N VAL A 2 -3.20 -17.31 -25.14
CA VAL A 2 -4.01 -18.52 -24.97
C VAL A 2 -3.14 -19.56 -24.28
N GLY A 3 -3.33 -19.71 -22.96
CA GLY A 3 -2.67 -20.74 -22.16
C GLY A 3 -3.08 -22.13 -22.61
N GLU A 4 -2.22 -23.11 -22.40
CA GLU A 4 -2.52 -24.51 -22.72
C GLU A 4 -3.12 -25.16 -21.47
N ILE A 5 -4.32 -25.72 -21.63
CA ILE A 5 -5.07 -26.34 -20.54
C ILE A 5 -4.87 -27.84 -20.69
N SER A 6 -4.13 -28.44 -19.76
CA SER A 6 -4.00 -29.89 -19.71
C SER A 6 -4.96 -30.41 -18.63
N SER A 7 -6.06 -31.03 -19.06
CA SER A 7 -6.97 -31.70 -18.15
C SER A 7 -6.43 -33.10 -17.85
N LYS A 8 -5.91 -33.33 -16.64
CA LYS A 8 -5.73 -34.70 -16.13
C LYS A 8 -7.10 -35.25 -15.76
N LEU A 9 -7.75 -35.93 -16.71
CA LEU A 9 -9.03 -36.60 -16.52
C LEU A 9 -8.79 -37.94 -15.80
N SER A 10 -8.95 -37.97 -14.49
CA SER A 10 -9.27 -39.23 -13.78
C SER A 10 -10.79 -39.38 -13.80
N GLY A 11 -11.28 -40.51 -14.33
CA GLY A 11 -12.67 -40.73 -14.71
C GLY A 11 -13.72 -40.56 -13.61
N GLY A 12 -14.96 -40.35 -14.06
CA GLY A 12 -16.16 -40.21 -13.23
C GLY A 12 -16.61 -38.77 -13.06
N PHE A 13 -17.89 -38.52 -13.33
CA PHE A 13 -18.63 -37.27 -13.15
C PHE A 13 -18.09 -36.34 -12.02
N LEU A 14 -17.92 -35.05 -12.31
CA LEU A 14 -17.56 -33.93 -11.39
C LEU A 14 -16.07 -33.73 -11.06
N LEU A 15 -15.26 -33.30 -12.02
CA LEU A 15 -13.94 -32.71 -11.73
C LEU A 15 -13.86 -31.26 -12.22
N ASN A 16 -14.32 -30.31 -11.40
CA ASN A 16 -14.17 -28.86 -11.62
C ASN A 16 -12.74 -28.34 -11.36
N LYS A 17 -11.76 -29.25 -11.30
CA LYS A 17 -10.35 -28.96 -11.06
C LYS A 17 -9.54 -29.03 -12.35
N PHE A 18 -8.69 -28.03 -12.55
CA PHE A 18 -7.89 -27.85 -13.75
C PHE A 18 -6.46 -27.49 -13.41
N GLU A 19 -5.54 -27.95 -14.25
CA GLU A 19 -4.16 -27.48 -14.29
C GLU A 19 -3.99 -26.59 -15.54
N VAL A 20 -3.77 -25.30 -15.31
CA VAL A 20 -3.62 -24.29 -16.36
C VAL A 20 -2.17 -23.85 -16.45
N THR A 21 -1.54 -24.03 -17.61
CA THR A 21 -0.12 -23.73 -17.80
C THR A 21 0.11 -22.47 -18.62
N HIS A 22 1.13 -21.71 -18.26
CA HIS A 22 1.56 -20.53 -19.02
C HIS A 22 2.56 -20.95 -20.08
N LYS A 23 2.22 -20.78 -21.37
CA LYS A 23 3.12 -21.11 -22.48
C LYS A 23 4.55 -20.55 -22.36
N PRO A 24 4.78 -19.26 -22.01
CA PRO A 24 6.13 -18.72 -21.97
C PRO A 24 6.98 -19.24 -20.80
N THR A 25 6.37 -19.56 -19.66
CA THR A 25 7.09 -19.91 -18.42
C THR A 25 6.98 -21.39 -18.04
N LYS A 26 6.06 -22.13 -18.67
CA LYS A 26 5.63 -23.50 -18.31
C LYS A 26 5.17 -23.66 -16.85
N TYR A 27 4.92 -22.55 -16.15
CA TYR A 27 4.44 -22.60 -14.79
C TYR A 27 2.97 -23.00 -14.75
N GLY A 28 2.64 -24.01 -13.95
CA GLY A 28 1.31 -24.57 -13.79
C GLY A 28 0.55 -23.92 -12.64
N PHE A 29 -0.74 -23.70 -12.83
CA PHE A 29 -1.65 -23.19 -11.81
C PHE A 29 -2.83 -24.15 -11.65
N VAL A 30 -3.17 -24.44 -10.40
CA VAL A 30 -4.32 -25.28 -10.09
C VAL A 30 -5.53 -24.39 -9.88
N VAL A 31 -6.60 -24.66 -10.61
CA VAL A 31 -7.89 -23.96 -10.53
C VAL A 31 -8.94 -24.96 -10.07
N ASP A 32 -9.77 -24.58 -9.12
CA ASP A 32 -10.99 -25.29 -8.75
C ASP A 32 -12.17 -24.34 -8.95
N LEU A 33 -12.94 -24.55 -10.02
CA LEU A 33 -14.07 -23.69 -10.39
C LEU A 33 -15.23 -23.78 -9.40
N GLU A 34 -15.40 -24.94 -8.75
CA GLU A 34 -16.49 -25.17 -7.80
C GLU A 34 -16.20 -24.48 -6.48
N LYS A 35 -14.96 -24.62 -5.98
CA LYS A 35 -14.51 -23.92 -4.78
C LYS A 35 -14.18 -22.45 -5.03
N ARG A 36 -14.19 -22.00 -6.28
CA ARG A 36 -13.78 -20.66 -6.72
C ARG A 36 -12.37 -20.30 -6.23
N THR A 37 -11.43 -21.23 -6.40
CA THR A 37 -10.03 -21.06 -5.96
C THR A 37 -9.04 -21.20 -7.11
N CYS A 38 -7.94 -20.46 -7.03
CA CYS A 38 -6.79 -20.65 -7.89
C CYS A 38 -5.49 -20.55 -7.07
N SER A 39 -4.46 -21.32 -7.44
CA SER A 39 -3.14 -21.20 -6.83
C SER A 39 -2.46 -19.85 -7.06
N CYS A 40 -2.95 -19.04 -8.00
CA CYS A 40 -2.51 -17.65 -8.17
C CYS A 40 -3.09 -16.67 -7.13
N LEU A 41 -4.02 -17.13 -6.28
CA LEU A 41 -4.73 -16.38 -5.22
C LEU A 41 -5.61 -15.21 -5.67
N GLU A 42 -5.45 -14.73 -6.90
CA GLU A 42 -6.22 -13.61 -7.46
C GLU A 42 -7.74 -13.88 -7.44
N PHE A 43 -8.15 -15.14 -7.69
CA PHE A 43 -9.56 -15.52 -7.70
C PHE A 43 -10.20 -15.37 -6.29
N GLN A 44 -9.51 -15.83 -5.25
CA GLN A 44 -9.97 -15.73 -3.87
C GLN A 44 -9.94 -14.29 -3.36
N MET A 45 -8.89 -13.54 -3.72
CA MET A 45 -8.67 -12.18 -3.22
C MET A 45 -9.63 -11.17 -3.83
N LEU A 46 -9.88 -11.26 -5.14
CA LEU A 46 -10.77 -10.33 -5.84
C LEU A 46 -12.22 -10.79 -5.82
N GLY A 47 -12.48 -12.09 -5.59
CA GLY A 47 -13.81 -12.67 -5.78
C GLY A 47 -14.27 -12.65 -7.25
N LEU A 48 -13.36 -12.46 -8.18
CA LEU A 48 -13.59 -12.47 -9.62
C LEU A 48 -12.72 -13.56 -10.28
N PRO A 49 -13.20 -14.22 -11.33
CA PRO A 49 -12.42 -15.26 -12.00
C PRO A 49 -11.12 -14.66 -12.55
N CYS A 50 -9.97 -15.18 -12.08
CA CYS A 50 -8.67 -14.80 -12.61
C CYS A 50 -8.48 -15.32 -14.05
N ARG A 51 -7.42 -14.90 -14.74
CA ARG A 51 -7.11 -15.37 -16.11
C ARG A 51 -7.09 -16.90 -16.26
N HIS A 52 -6.68 -17.62 -15.21
CA HIS A 52 -6.65 -19.09 -15.20
C HIS A 52 -8.05 -19.69 -15.01
N ALA A 53 -8.87 -19.10 -14.15
CA ALA A 53 -10.27 -19.51 -13.98
C ALA A 53 -11.09 -19.24 -15.25
N ILE A 54 -10.87 -18.10 -15.92
CA ILE A 54 -11.49 -17.80 -17.22
C ILE A 54 -11.08 -18.85 -18.26
N ALA A 55 -9.80 -19.21 -18.32
CA ALA A 55 -9.33 -20.26 -19.23
C ALA A 55 -10.01 -21.62 -18.93
N ALA A 56 -10.05 -22.03 -17.66
CA ALA A 56 -10.72 -23.27 -17.24
C ALA A 56 -12.23 -23.28 -17.53
N ALA A 57 -12.92 -22.16 -17.30
CA ALA A 57 -14.34 -22.00 -17.61
C ALA A 57 -14.58 -22.08 -19.13
N SER A 58 -13.74 -21.40 -19.92
CA SER A 58 -13.78 -21.43 -21.38
C SER A 58 -13.59 -22.84 -21.93
N PHE A 59 -12.69 -23.63 -21.35
CA PHE A 59 -12.49 -25.04 -21.72
C PHE A 59 -13.73 -25.92 -21.45
N ARG A 60 -14.47 -25.64 -20.37
CA ARG A 60 -15.76 -26.31 -20.09
C ARG A 60 -16.94 -25.74 -20.89
N ASN A 61 -16.70 -24.70 -21.69
CA ASN A 61 -17.75 -23.94 -22.37
C ASN A 61 -18.81 -23.38 -21.39
N ILE A 62 -18.35 -22.96 -20.19
CA ILE A 62 -19.17 -22.34 -19.16
C ILE A 62 -18.89 -20.83 -19.15
N GLU A 63 -19.93 -20.03 -18.99
CA GLU A 63 -19.79 -18.59 -18.86
C GLU A 63 -19.02 -18.23 -17.57
N TYR A 64 -17.90 -17.51 -17.73
CA TYR A 64 -17.03 -17.18 -16.60
C TYR A 64 -17.69 -16.24 -15.58
N ALA A 65 -18.67 -15.44 -16.01
CA ALA A 65 -19.40 -14.49 -15.16
C ALA A 65 -20.13 -15.19 -13.99
N LEU A 66 -20.52 -16.46 -14.16
CA LEU A 66 -21.16 -17.29 -13.13
C LEU A 66 -20.27 -17.52 -11.90
N PHE A 67 -18.96 -17.38 -12.06
CA PHE A 67 -17.98 -17.59 -11.00
C PHE A 67 -17.64 -16.31 -10.23
N ALA A 68 -18.20 -15.15 -10.61
CA ALA A 68 -18.08 -13.92 -9.84
C ALA A 68 -18.75 -14.07 -8.46
N SER A 69 -18.15 -13.43 -7.46
CA SER A 69 -18.70 -13.34 -6.11
C SER A 69 -20.05 -12.62 -6.14
N GLN A 70 -21.02 -13.12 -5.37
CA GLN A 70 -22.36 -12.54 -5.34
C GLN A 70 -22.34 -11.06 -4.94
N TYR A 71 -21.40 -10.65 -4.08
CA TYR A 71 -21.24 -9.26 -3.63
C TYR A 71 -20.83 -8.27 -4.75
N LEU A 72 -20.33 -8.78 -5.88
CA LEU A 72 -19.84 -7.98 -7.01
C LEU A 72 -20.82 -7.98 -8.19
N VAL A 73 -21.95 -8.66 -8.07
CA VAL A 73 -22.95 -8.70 -9.12
C VAL A 73 -23.78 -7.42 -9.11
N LYS A 74 -24.14 -6.94 -10.31
CA LYS A 74 -24.94 -5.73 -10.47
C LYS A 74 -26.22 -5.79 -9.65
N ASP A 75 -26.89 -6.93 -9.62
CA ASP A 75 -28.15 -7.11 -8.92
C ASP A 75 -28.00 -6.78 -7.43
N THR A 76 -26.99 -7.33 -6.75
CA THR A 76 -26.73 -7.03 -5.33
C THR A 76 -26.39 -5.57 -5.08
N TRP A 77 -25.58 -4.96 -5.96
CA TRP A 77 -25.19 -3.57 -5.77
C TRP A 77 -26.36 -2.63 -6.05
N SER A 78 -27.15 -2.93 -7.08
CA SER A 78 -28.32 -2.13 -7.47
C SER A 78 -29.30 -1.95 -6.32
N GLU A 79 -29.49 -2.97 -5.48
CA GLU A 79 -30.36 -2.87 -4.31
C GLU A 79 -29.91 -1.80 -3.32
N THR A 80 -28.59 -1.68 -3.11
CA THR A 80 -28.04 -0.65 -2.21
C THR A 80 -28.23 0.77 -2.73
N VAL A 81 -28.41 0.91 -4.05
CA VAL A 81 -28.59 2.21 -4.73
C VAL A 81 -30.01 2.42 -5.27
N LYS A 82 -30.98 1.58 -4.86
CA LYS A 82 -32.41 1.74 -5.23
C LYS A 82 -33.01 3.05 -4.71
N GLY A 83 -32.38 3.70 -3.73
CA GLY A 83 -32.82 4.98 -3.20
C GLY A 83 -32.61 6.15 -4.18
N ILE A 84 -33.23 7.29 -3.87
CA ILE A 84 -33.02 8.53 -4.62
C ILE A 84 -31.58 9.01 -4.37
N ILE A 85 -30.75 8.99 -5.40
CA ILE A 85 -29.46 9.68 -5.40
C ILE A 85 -29.73 11.14 -5.75
N LEU A 86 -29.67 12.02 -4.76
CA LEU A 86 -29.78 13.46 -5.03
C LEU A 86 -28.53 13.92 -5.77
N PRO A 87 -28.68 14.62 -6.92
CA PRO A 87 -27.53 15.19 -7.61
C PRO A 87 -26.85 16.22 -6.70
N VAL A 88 -25.52 16.32 -6.82
CA VAL A 88 -24.78 17.42 -6.21
C VAL A 88 -25.25 18.72 -6.87
N GLN A 89 -25.70 19.68 -6.06
CA GLN A 89 -26.13 20.99 -6.54
C GLN A 89 -24.95 21.72 -7.21
N ASN A 90 -25.22 22.51 -8.25
CA ASN A 90 -24.17 23.37 -8.80
C ASN A 90 -23.75 24.38 -7.74
N PRO A 91 -22.44 24.64 -7.57
CA PRO A 91 -21.97 25.58 -6.57
C PRO A 91 -22.50 27.00 -6.76
N GLU A 92 -22.86 27.38 -7.99
CA GLU A 92 -23.47 28.67 -8.32
C GLU A 92 -24.91 28.80 -7.80
N ASP A 93 -25.62 27.68 -7.68
CA ASP A 93 -27.02 27.63 -7.21
C ASP A 93 -27.13 27.50 -5.67
N ILE A 94 -25.99 27.34 -4.98
CA ILE A 94 -25.95 27.19 -3.52
C ILE A 94 -25.97 28.58 -2.87
N ASN A 95 -27.07 28.92 -2.20
CA ASN A 95 -27.14 30.10 -1.35
C ASN A 95 -26.40 29.83 -0.04
N ILE A 96 -25.16 30.32 0.07
CA ILE A 96 -24.35 30.22 1.29
C ILE A 96 -24.67 31.44 2.16
N PRO A 97 -25.15 31.26 3.41
CA PRO A 97 -25.39 32.35 4.34
C PRO A 97 -24.17 33.26 4.49
N ALA A 98 -24.41 34.57 4.54
CA ALA A 98 -23.36 35.58 4.66
C ALA A 98 -22.46 35.37 5.89
N ASP A 99 -23.01 34.80 6.95
CA ASP A 99 -22.30 34.51 8.19
C ASP A 99 -21.24 33.41 8.00
N ILE A 100 -21.47 32.44 7.11
CA ILE A 100 -20.50 31.36 6.82
C ILE A 100 -19.39 31.88 5.89
N LEU A 101 -19.75 32.70 4.88
CA LEU A 101 -18.78 33.29 3.95
C LEU A 101 -17.74 34.20 4.64
N LYS A 102 -18.09 34.73 5.82
CA LYS A 102 -17.23 35.61 6.63
C LYS A 102 -16.44 34.86 7.69
N VAL A 103 -16.60 33.54 7.85
CA VAL A 103 -15.87 32.76 8.86
C VAL A 103 -14.47 32.45 8.35
N ASP A 104 -13.48 33.02 9.02
CA ASP A 104 -12.08 32.63 8.84
C ASP A 104 -11.81 31.28 9.52
N LEU A 105 -11.67 30.22 8.73
CA LEU A 105 -11.27 28.90 9.21
C LEU A 105 -9.75 28.79 9.29
N TYR A 106 -9.21 28.92 10.49
CA TYR A 106 -7.80 28.63 10.73
C TYR A 106 -7.58 27.12 10.90
N PRO A 107 -6.44 26.58 10.41
CA PRO A 107 -6.08 25.21 10.70
C PRO A 107 -6.02 24.98 12.23
N PRO A 108 -6.35 23.77 12.70
CA PRO A 108 -6.23 23.44 14.12
C PRO A 108 -4.82 23.77 14.61
N LYS A 109 -4.71 24.37 15.80
CA LYS A 109 -3.41 24.67 16.43
C LYS A 109 -2.70 23.37 16.78
N MET A 110 -1.95 22.81 15.84
CA MET A 110 -1.15 21.61 16.05
C MET A 110 0.23 21.98 16.60
N LYS A 111 0.59 21.42 17.76
CA LYS A 111 2.00 21.43 18.21
C LYS A 111 2.72 20.30 17.51
N ARG A 112 3.86 20.61 16.86
CA ARG A 112 4.72 19.58 16.28
C ARG A 112 5.23 18.69 17.41
N THR A 113 4.81 17.42 17.43
CA THR A 113 5.33 16.44 18.40
C THR A 113 6.84 16.31 18.21
N LYS A 114 7.56 16.17 19.33
CA LYS A 114 9.01 15.90 19.30
C LYS A 114 9.20 14.61 18.49
N GLY A 115 9.81 14.73 17.31
CA GLY A 115 10.01 13.61 16.40
C GLY A 115 10.76 12.46 17.08
N ARG A 116 10.75 11.28 16.46
CA ARG A 116 11.46 10.10 16.95
C ARG A 116 12.90 10.48 17.30
N PRO A 117 13.38 10.27 18.55
CA PRO A 117 14.78 10.47 18.88
C PRO A 117 15.65 9.70 17.89
N GLY A 118 16.58 10.39 17.24
CA GLY A 118 17.48 9.77 16.28
C GLY A 118 18.25 8.65 16.97
N ILE A 119 17.98 7.40 16.57
CA ILE A 119 18.75 6.26 17.06
C ILE A 119 20.11 6.36 16.39
N LYS A 120 21.16 6.53 17.18
CA LYS A 120 22.53 6.41 16.66
C LYS A 120 22.69 5.01 16.10
N ARG A 121 23.10 4.91 14.83
CA ARG A 121 23.39 3.63 14.17
C ARG A 121 24.35 2.84 15.04
N LYS A 122 24.00 1.59 15.39
CA LYS A 122 24.96 0.66 15.98
C LYS A 122 25.92 0.23 14.86
N LEU A 123 27.22 0.40 15.10
CA LEU A 123 28.25 -0.07 14.20
C LEU A 123 28.25 -1.60 14.21
N GLY A 124 28.29 -2.23 13.03
CA GLY A 124 28.43 -3.68 12.85
C GLY A 124 29.88 -4.13 13.00
N ALA A 125 30.11 -5.44 13.08
CA ALA A 125 31.45 -6.01 13.34
C ALA A 125 32.51 -5.65 12.27
N SER A 126 32.09 -5.29 11.06
CA SER A 126 32.95 -4.84 9.96
C SER A 126 33.14 -3.32 9.90
N ASP A 127 32.40 -2.56 10.70
CA ASP A 127 32.59 -1.12 10.79
C ASP A 127 33.84 -0.86 11.64
N TYR A 128 34.96 -0.51 11.01
CA TYR A 128 36.13 -0.04 11.74
C TYR A 128 35.73 1.20 12.52
N ALA A 129 35.84 1.15 13.86
CA ALA A 129 35.81 2.35 14.67
C ALA A 129 36.90 3.27 14.11
N GLU A 130 36.51 4.42 13.54
CA GLU A 130 37.46 5.45 13.16
C GLU A 130 38.47 5.58 14.30
N GLY A 131 39.76 5.47 13.94
CA GLY A 131 40.88 5.27 14.85
C GLY A 131 40.93 6.24 16.03
N PRO A 132 41.89 6.08 16.96
CA PRO A 132 41.88 6.72 18.28
C PRO A 132 41.42 8.18 18.16
N ARG A 133 40.23 8.46 18.73
CA ARG A 133 39.58 9.78 18.66
C ARG A 133 40.66 10.82 18.91
N LYS A 134 41.02 11.63 17.89
CA LYS A 134 41.99 12.71 18.02
C LYS A 134 41.64 13.45 19.31
N LYS A 135 42.55 13.48 20.28
CA LYS A 135 42.32 14.17 21.58
C LYS A 135 41.71 15.54 21.23
N LYS A 136 40.48 15.79 21.67
CA LYS A 136 39.81 17.07 21.40
C LYS A 136 40.73 18.16 21.93
N LYS A 137 41.37 18.93 21.03
CA LYS A 137 42.12 20.11 21.44
C LYS A 137 41.13 21.02 22.15
N LEU A 138 41.46 21.46 23.37
CA LEU A 138 40.64 22.40 24.11
C LEU A 138 40.53 23.68 23.26
N ASN A 139 39.30 24.21 23.17
CA ASN A 139 39.06 25.42 22.42
C ASN A 139 39.83 26.57 23.08
N LYS A 140 40.73 27.21 22.34
CA LYS A 140 41.42 28.44 22.74
C LYS A 140 40.51 29.63 22.49
N CYS A 141 40.39 30.52 23.47
CA CYS A 141 39.66 31.76 23.29
C CYS A 141 40.34 32.62 22.22
N SER A 142 39.61 33.03 21.18
CA SER A 142 40.20 33.84 20.10
C SER A 142 40.53 35.29 20.50
N ARG A 143 40.21 35.70 21.75
CA ARG A 143 40.50 37.06 22.26
C ARG A 143 41.74 37.09 23.16
N CYS A 144 41.92 36.10 24.04
CA CYS A 144 43.06 36.06 24.98
C CYS A 144 43.96 34.83 24.80
N PHE A 145 43.65 33.98 23.82
CA PHE A 145 44.38 32.75 23.45
C PHE A 145 44.53 31.68 24.53
N LYS A 146 43.94 31.88 25.71
CA LYS A 146 43.88 30.89 26.81
C LYS A 146 42.77 29.87 26.57
N GLU A 147 43.00 28.64 27.04
CA GLU A 147 42.03 27.54 26.99
C GLU A 147 41.03 27.63 28.15
N GLY A 148 39.88 26.94 28.04
CA GLY A 148 38.90 26.81 29.12
C GLY A 148 37.69 27.75 29.06
N HIS A 149 37.62 28.67 28.11
CA HIS A 149 36.44 29.54 27.91
C HIS A 149 36.29 29.97 26.44
N LYS A 150 35.08 30.42 26.07
CA LYS A 150 34.78 30.94 24.73
C LYS A 150 34.99 32.45 24.69
N LYS A 151 35.16 33.03 23.49
CA LYS A 151 35.27 34.50 23.30
C LYS A 151 34.15 35.26 24.01
N THR A 152 32.92 34.73 23.98
CA THR A 152 31.72 35.34 24.57
C THR A 152 31.74 35.40 26.09
N THR A 153 32.49 34.52 26.75
CA THR A 153 32.62 34.45 28.21
C THR A 153 34.02 34.88 28.66
N CYS A 154 34.82 35.47 27.77
CA CYS A 154 36.14 35.98 28.09
C CYS A 154 36.00 37.26 28.89
N LYS A 155 36.50 37.26 30.13
CA LYS A 155 36.64 38.50 30.89
C LYS A 155 37.62 39.41 30.14
N PRO A 156 37.28 40.69 29.88
CA PRO A 156 38.25 41.63 29.35
C PRO A 156 39.38 41.78 30.37
N VAL A 157 40.61 41.62 29.91
CA VAL A 157 41.78 42.05 30.69
C VAL A 157 41.73 43.59 30.67
N PRO A 158 41.90 44.28 31.82
CA PRO A 158 42.04 45.73 31.82
C PRO A 158 43.24 46.18 30.97
#